data_AF-A0A3E2JG91-F1
#
_entry.id   AF-A0A3E2JG91-F1
#
_cell.length_a   1.000
_cell.length_b   1.000
_cell.length_c   1.000
_cell.angle_alpha   90.00
_cell.angle_beta   90.00
_cell.angle_gamma   90.00
#
_symmetry.space_group_name_H-M   'P 1'
#
loop_
_entity.id
_entity.type
_entity.pdbx_description
1 polymer ?
#
loop_
_entity_poly.entity_id
_entity_poly.type
_entity_poly.pdbx_seq_one_letter_code
_entity_poly.pdbx_strand_id
1 'polypeptide(L)'
;MRIQMKLSKATVIAFNEFKRKIYGDPNIEITNGYVLGAAYNLIKEELENIDWEEVKNRESEIVRESQDKSVEGVHTTLNIDSAISEGINKLQNAFLNEFKTTRIHRSFVVKLVMFATLLHHNNELPKKEIK
;
A
#
# COMPACT_ATOMS: atom_id res chain seq x y z
N MET A 1 -5.79 16.12 -4.20
CA MET A 1 -4.67 16.59 -3.36
C MET A 1 -3.34 16.12 -3.93
N ARG A 2 -2.30 16.96 -3.88
CA ARG A 2 -0.94 16.64 -4.37
C ARG A 2 -0.01 16.39 -3.17
N ILE A 3 0.66 15.24 -3.12
CA ILE A 3 1.53 14.85 -2.01
C ILE A 3 2.88 14.40 -2.55
N GLN A 4 3.95 15.07 -2.14
CA GLN A 4 5.31 14.62 -2.39
C GLN A 4 5.74 13.62 -1.32
N MET A 5 6.32 12.49 -1.74
CA MET A 5 6.88 11.50 -0.83
C MET A 5 7.98 10.66 -1.48
N LYS A 6 8.81 10.04 -0.64
CA LYS A 6 9.74 9.00 -1.07
C LYS A 6 9.10 7.64 -0.87
N LEU A 7 8.95 6.87 -1.95
CA LEU A 7 8.56 5.48 -1.90
C LEU A 7 9.81 4.63 -1.66
N SER A 8 9.72 3.63 -0.78
CA SER A 8 10.80 2.65 -0.63
C SER A 8 10.84 1.73 -1.84
N LYS A 9 11.97 1.04 -2.04
CA LYS A 9 12.10 0.00 -3.08
C LYS A 9 10.94 -1.01 -3.02
N ALA A 10 10.62 -1.50 -1.82
CA ALA A 10 9.54 -2.46 -1.62
C ALA A 10 8.17 -1.89 -1.99
N THR A 11 7.93 -0.61 -1.72
CA THR A 11 6.69 0.06 -2.15
C THR A 11 6.65 0.17 -3.68
N VAL A 12 7.73 0.59 -4.34
CA VAL A 12 7.79 0.66 -5.81
C VAL A 12 7.52 -0.70 -6.44
N ILE A 13 8.12 -1.76 -5.89
CA ILE A 13 7.84 -3.15 -6.28
C ILE A 13 6.34 -3.43 -6.17
N ALA A 14 5.70 -3.13 -5.03
CA ALA A 14 4.28 -3.38 -4.85
C ALA A 14 3.40 -2.59 -5.82
N PHE A 15 3.78 -1.36 -6.21
CA PHE A 15 3.11 -0.62 -7.27
C PHE A 15 3.20 -1.33 -8.63
N ASN A 16 4.39 -1.78 -9.01
CA ASN A 16 4.59 -2.50 -10.27
C ASN A 16 3.85 -3.84 -10.29
N GLU A 17 3.88 -4.57 -9.18
CA GLU A 17 3.15 -5.82 -8.99
C GLU A 17 1.65 -5.64 -9.10
N PHE A 18 1.11 -4.61 -8.45
CA PHE A 18 -0.30 -4.27 -8.56
C PHE A 18 -0.67 -3.96 -10.02
N LYS A 19 0.14 -3.14 -10.70
CA LYS A 19 -0.10 -2.81 -12.11
C LYS A 19 -0.12 -4.06 -12.99
N ARG A 20 0.85 -4.97 -12.80
CA ARG A 20 0.92 -6.24 -13.51
C ARG A 20 -0.31 -7.12 -13.25
N LYS A 21 -0.72 -7.30 -11.99
CA LYS A 21 -1.84 -8.19 -11.63
C LYS A 21 -3.20 -7.63 -12.08
N ILE A 22 -3.41 -6.31 -11.99
CA ILE A 22 -4.72 -5.69 -12.28
C ILE A 22 -4.86 -5.23 -13.73
N TYR A 23 -3.80 -4.72 -14.34
CA TYR A 23 -3.85 -4.15 -15.70
C TYR A 23 -3.09 -4.97 -16.74
N GLY A 24 -2.40 -6.05 -16.33
CA GLY A 24 -1.65 -6.93 -17.24
C GLY A 24 -0.29 -6.39 -17.69
N ASP A 25 0.05 -5.14 -17.36
CA ASP A 25 1.29 -4.48 -17.75
C ASP A 25 1.86 -3.66 -16.59
N PRO A 26 3.09 -3.94 -16.10
CA PRO A 26 3.74 -3.12 -15.06
C PRO A 26 4.21 -1.74 -15.56
N ASN A 27 4.44 -1.57 -16.86
CA ASN A 27 5.00 -0.36 -17.46
C ASN A 27 3.93 0.62 -17.96
N ILE A 28 2.66 0.28 -17.79
CA ILE A 28 1.53 1.13 -18.16
C ILE A 28 1.67 2.54 -17.53
N GLU A 29 1.45 3.55 -18.36
CA GLU A 29 1.61 4.98 -18.02
C GLU A 29 0.45 5.54 -17.18
N ILE A 30 0.07 4.83 -16.12
CA ILE A 30 -0.85 5.32 -15.08
C ILE A 30 -0.07 5.87 -13.90
N THR A 31 -0.58 7.00 -13.39
CA THR A 31 0.01 7.69 -12.26
C THR A 31 -0.07 6.84 -10.99
N ASN A 32 0.95 6.93 -10.13
CA ASN A 32 0.94 6.24 -8.83
C ASN A 32 -0.23 6.69 -7.93
N GLY A 33 -0.74 7.92 -8.11
CA GLY A 33 -1.93 8.38 -7.40
C GLY A 33 -3.19 7.62 -7.79
N TYR A 34 -3.38 7.37 -9.09
CA TYR A 34 -4.46 6.54 -9.60
C TYR A 34 -4.35 5.09 -9.09
N VAL A 35 -3.15 4.50 -9.18
CA VAL A 35 -2.90 3.14 -8.70
C VAL A 35 -3.21 3.00 -7.21
N LEU A 36 -2.76 3.95 -6.39
CA LEU A 36 -3.06 3.95 -4.95
C LEU A 36 -4.57 4.06 -4.67
N GLY A 37 -5.29 4.90 -5.43
CA GLY A 37 -6.73 5.04 -5.28
C GLY A 37 -7.47 3.74 -5.62
N ALA A 38 -7.09 3.09 -6.72
CA ALA A 38 -7.62 1.78 -7.09
C ALA A 38 -7.33 0.73 -6.02
N ALA A 39 -6.09 0.68 -5.52
CA ALA A 39 -5.69 -0.27 -4.48
C ALA A 39 -6.48 -0.07 -3.18
N TYR A 40 -6.55 1.17 -2.69
CA TYR A 40 -7.33 1.51 -1.49
C TYR A 40 -8.80 1.09 -1.63
N ASN A 41 -9.41 1.37 -2.79
CA ASN A 41 -10.82 1.05 -3.02
C ASN A 41 -11.12 -0.45 -3.04
N LEU A 42 -10.14 -1.31 -3.34
CA LEU A 42 -10.33 -2.76 -3.30
C LEU A 42 -10.46 -3.29 -1.87
N ILE A 43 -9.76 -2.69 -0.91
CA ILE A 43 -9.74 -3.15 0.48
C ILE A 43 -10.56 -2.26 1.43
N LYS A 44 -11.21 -1.22 0.91
CA LYS A 44 -11.87 -0.17 1.71
C LYS A 44 -12.90 -0.69 2.71
N GLU A 45 -13.67 -1.72 2.32
CA GLU A 45 -14.74 -2.30 3.14
C GLU A 45 -14.18 -3.21 4.25
N GLU A 46 -12.90 -3.56 4.19
CA GLU A 46 -12.25 -4.50 5.10
C GLU A 46 -11.26 -3.83 6.05
N LEU A 47 -10.98 -2.53 5.87
CA LEU A 47 -9.88 -1.81 6.54
C LEU A 47 -9.83 -1.98 8.07
N GLU A 48 -10.99 -2.03 8.72
CA GLU A 48 -11.10 -2.18 10.18
C GLU A 48 -10.74 -3.58 10.66
N ASN A 49 -10.92 -4.58 9.79
CA ASN A 49 -10.72 -5.99 10.09
C ASN A 49 -9.32 -6.49 9.71
N ILE A 50 -8.51 -5.70 9.01
CA ILE A 50 -7.16 -6.10 8.57
C ILE A 50 -6.22 -6.16 9.77
N ASP A 51 -5.47 -7.26 9.88
CA ASP A 51 -4.32 -7.34 10.79
C ASP A 51 -3.11 -6.65 10.13
N TRP A 52 -2.90 -5.39 10.49
CA TRP A 52 -1.87 -4.56 9.89
C TRP A 52 -0.46 -4.89 10.40
N GLU A 53 -0.33 -5.52 11.57
CA GLU A 53 0.96 -6.05 12.04
C GLU A 53 1.41 -7.20 11.16
N GLU A 54 0.50 -8.12 10.84
CA GLU A 54 0.80 -9.24 9.96
C GLU A 54 1.08 -8.77 8.54
N VAL A 55 0.29 -7.84 7.98
CA VAL A 55 0.58 -7.23 6.66
C VAL A 55 1.98 -6.64 6.60
N LYS A 56 2.41 -5.93 7.66
CA LYS A 56 3.75 -5.35 7.75
C LYS A 56 4.84 -6.43 7.75
N ASN A 57 4.62 -7.55 8.43
CA ASN A 57 5.58 -8.65 8.56
C ASN A 57 5.75 -9.46 7.26
N ARG A 58 4.74 -9.45 6.38
CA ARG A 58 4.76 -10.16 5.08
C ARG A 58 5.45 -9.40 3.94
N GLU A 59 6.19 -8.34 4.24
CA GLU A 59 6.97 -7.58 3.23
C GLU A 59 7.87 -8.49 2.37
N SER A 60 8.51 -9.48 2.99
CA SER A 60 9.43 -10.36 2.28
C SER A 60 8.75 -11.19 1.19
N GLU A 61 7.48 -11.53 1.36
CA GLU A 61 6.70 -12.30 0.40
C GLU A 61 6.35 -11.44 -0.82
N ILE A 62 5.94 -10.19 -0.57
CA ILE A 62 5.66 -9.20 -1.61
C ILE A 62 6.92 -8.86 -2.42
N VAL A 63 8.06 -8.72 -1.76
CA VAL A 63 9.32 -8.35 -2.42
C VAL A 63 9.95 -9.52 -3.18
N ARG A 64 9.75 -10.77 -2.73
CA ARG A 64 10.28 -11.97 -3.40
C ARG A 64 9.70 -12.18 -4.81
N GLU A 65 8.49 -11.71 -5.08
CA GLU A 65 7.89 -11.80 -6.42
C GLU A 65 8.63 -10.94 -7.47
N SER A 66 9.42 -9.93 -7.04
CA SER A 66 10.17 -9.06 -7.95
C SER A 66 11.57 -9.61 -8.25
N GLN A 67 11.75 -10.14 -9.46
CA GLN A 67 13.06 -10.56 -9.96
C GLN A 67 13.98 -9.39 -10.34
N ASP A 68 13.44 -8.18 -10.45
CA ASP A 68 14.20 -7.02 -10.88
C ASP A 68 14.98 -6.38 -9.73
N LYS A 69 16.30 -6.63 -9.71
CA LYS A 69 17.22 -6.07 -8.71
C LYS A 69 17.48 -4.57 -8.91
N SER A 70 17.20 -4.03 -10.09
CA SER A 70 17.46 -2.63 -10.45
C SER A 70 16.46 -1.64 -9.86
N VAL A 71 15.33 -2.12 -9.31
CA VAL A 71 14.33 -1.26 -8.68
C VAL A 71 14.92 -0.56 -7.46
N GLU A 72 14.82 0.76 -7.42
CA GLU A 72 15.23 1.63 -6.31
C GLU A 72 14.05 2.40 -5.72
N GLY A 73 14.26 3.01 -4.55
CA GLY A 73 13.27 3.91 -3.96
C GLY A 73 13.20 5.24 -4.71
N VAL A 74 11.99 5.70 -5.02
CA VAL A 74 11.78 6.88 -5.89
C VAL A 74 11.10 8.01 -5.13
N HIS A 75 11.59 9.24 -5.33
CA HIS A 75 10.85 10.44 -4.94
C HIS A 75 9.76 10.70 -5.97
N THR A 76 8.52 10.71 -5.51
CA THR A 76 7.36 10.86 -6.39
C THR A 76 6.38 11.89 -5.86
N THR A 77 5.51 12.35 -6.74
CA THR A 77 4.34 13.14 -6.38
C THR A 77 3.10 12.29 -6.66
N LEU A 78 2.31 12.03 -5.62
CA LEU A 78 1.00 11.39 -5.76
C LEU A 78 -0.08 12.46 -5.90
N ASN A 79 -0.77 12.46 -7.04
CA ASN A 79 -2.01 13.19 -7.22
C ASN A 79 -3.16 12.23 -6.88
N ILE A 80 -3.72 12.37 -5.68
CA ILE A 80 -4.80 11.49 -5.20
C ILE A 80 -6.09 12.27 -4.99
N ASP A 81 -7.21 11.59 -5.14
CA ASP A 81 -8.52 12.14 -4.79
C ASP A 81 -8.57 12.57 -3.30
N SER A 82 -9.36 13.58 -2.98
CA SER A 82 -9.55 14.05 -1.59
C SER A 82 -10.05 12.93 -0.67
N ALA A 83 -11.02 12.13 -1.13
CA ALA A 83 -11.59 11.04 -0.33
C ALA A 83 -10.53 9.98 -0.01
N ILE A 84 -9.68 9.63 -0.99
CA ILE A 84 -8.56 8.71 -0.79
C ILE A 84 -7.55 9.33 0.18
N SER A 85 -7.22 10.61 0.05
CA SER A 85 -6.31 11.27 0.99
C SER A 85 -6.86 11.28 2.42
N GLU A 86 -8.15 11.46 2.60
CA GLU A 86 -8.80 11.38 3.92
C GLU A 86 -8.76 9.96 4.48
N GLY A 87 -9.02 8.94 3.65
CA GLY A 87 -8.88 7.54 4.02
C GLY A 87 -7.46 7.19 4.49
N ILE A 88 -6.44 7.66 3.76
CA ILE A 88 -5.03 7.50 4.15
C ILE A 88 -4.73 8.22 5.49
N ASN A 89 -5.31 9.40 5.74
CA ASN A 89 -5.13 10.09 7.02
C ASN A 89 -5.79 9.34 8.18
N LYS A 90 -6.98 8.77 7.96
CA LYS A 90 -7.65 7.93 8.97
C LYS A 90 -6.81 6.71 9.31
N LEU A 91 -6.28 6.01 8.30
CA LEU A 91 -5.35 4.90 8.51
C LEU A 91 -4.07 5.35 9.23
N GLN A 92 -3.49 6.49 8.85
CA GLN A 92 -2.31 7.04 9.51
C GLN A 92 -2.53 7.21 11.01
N ASN A 93 -3.69 7.73 11.41
CA ASN A 93 -4.06 7.92 12.81
C ASN A 93 -4.33 6.58 13.51
N ALA A 94 -5.03 5.65 12.87
CA ALA A 94 -5.27 4.31 13.41
C ALA A 94 -3.95 3.58 13.68
N PHE A 95 -2.97 3.72 12.78
CA PHE A 95 -1.65 3.11 12.87
C PHE A 95 -0.81 3.62 14.05
N LEU A 96 -1.10 4.80 14.60
CA LEU A 96 -0.45 5.25 15.83
C LEU A 96 -0.74 4.29 16.99
N ASN A 97 -2.00 3.88 17.13
CA ASN A 97 -2.44 2.96 18.17
C ASN A 97 -2.05 1.52 17.81
N GLU A 98 -2.29 1.10 16.57
CA GLU A 98 -1.99 -0.25 16.09
C GLU A 98 -0.52 -0.61 16.34
N PHE A 99 0.42 0.25 15.94
CA PHE A 99 1.85 0.00 16.08
C PHE A 99 2.46 0.61 17.35
N LYS A 100 1.64 1.10 18.28
CA LYS A 100 2.05 1.72 19.56
C LYS A 100 3.17 2.75 19.39
N THR A 101 2.98 3.68 18.45
CA THR A 101 3.98 4.70 18.10
C THR A 101 3.38 6.10 18.10
N THR A 102 4.22 7.10 18.36
CA THR A 102 3.82 8.52 18.37
C THR A 102 3.80 9.14 16.97
N ARG A 103 4.42 8.48 15.97
CA ARG A 103 4.53 9.02 14.61
C ARG A 103 4.48 7.92 13.57
N ILE A 104 3.63 8.12 12.56
CA ILE A 104 3.58 7.33 11.33
C ILE A 104 3.76 8.28 10.14
N HIS A 105 4.59 7.90 9.17
CA HIS A 105 4.76 8.65 7.92
C HIS A 105 3.72 8.21 6.89
N ARG A 106 3.18 9.13 6.09
CA ARG A 106 2.23 8.79 5.02
C ARG A 106 2.78 7.75 4.03
N SER A 107 4.06 7.80 3.70
CA SER A 107 4.71 6.79 2.83
C SER A 107 4.62 5.37 3.41
N PHE A 108 4.65 5.23 4.74
CA PHE A 108 4.47 3.93 5.40
C PHE A 108 3.02 3.45 5.29
N VAL A 109 2.04 4.36 5.42
CA VAL A 109 0.62 4.01 5.21
C VAL A 109 0.38 3.54 3.79
N VAL A 110 0.91 4.28 2.80
CA VAL A 110 0.85 3.91 1.38
C VAL A 110 1.47 2.53 1.14
N LYS A 111 2.64 2.26 1.75
CA LYS A 111 3.28 0.94 1.67
C LYS A 111 2.34 -0.18 2.15
N LEU A 112 1.76 -0.05 3.34
CA LEU A 112 0.88 -1.08 3.90
C LEU A 112 -0.41 -1.25 3.11
N VAL A 113 -1.00 -0.17 2.60
CA VAL A 113 -2.19 -0.27 1.70
C VAL A 113 -1.86 -1.08 0.45
N MET A 114 -0.72 -0.82 -0.18
CA MET A 114 -0.31 -1.59 -1.36
C MET A 114 -0.07 -3.06 -1.03
N PHE A 115 0.58 -3.35 0.11
CA PHE A 115 0.83 -4.73 0.55
C PHE A 115 -0.48 -5.47 0.85
N ALA A 116 -1.35 -4.88 1.66
CA ALA A 116 -2.66 -5.44 1.97
C ALA A 116 -3.47 -5.73 0.70
N THR A 117 -3.42 -4.84 -0.29
CA THR A 117 -4.12 -5.04 -1.55
C THR A 117 -3.59 -6.23 -2.35
N LEU A 118 -2.26 -6.42 -2.38
CA LEU A 118 -1.66 -7.59 -3.04
C LEU A 118 -2.02 -8.89 -2.32
N LEU A 119 -2.01 -8.88 -0.99
CA LEU A 119 -2.44 -10.03 -0.18
C LEU A 119 -3.93 -10.33 -0.39
N HIS A 120 -4.78 -9.30 -0.43
CA HIS A 120 -6.20 -9.42 -0.75
C HIS A 120 -6.41 -10.07 -2.12
N HIS A 121 -5.69 -9.61 -3.14
CA HIS A 121 -5.76 -10.21 -4.48
C HIS A 121 -5.39 -11.71 -4.48
N ASN A 122 -4.46 -12.12 -3.61
CA ASN A 122 -4.06 -13.52 -3.47
C ASN A 122 -5.00 -14.34 -2.56
N ASN A 123 -6.07 -13.75 -2.00
CA ASN A 123 -6.92 -14.32 -0.95
C ASN A 123 -6.19 -14.65 0.36
N GLU A 124 -5.15 -13.88 0.68
CA GLU A 124 -4.29 -14.08 1.85
C GLU A 124 -4.27 -12.85 2.76
N LEU A 125 -5.27 -11.96 2.64
CA LEU A 125 -5.36 -10.75 3.48
C LEU A 125 -5.52 -11.16 4.95
N PRO A 126 -4.53 -10.85 5.82
CA PRO A 126 -4.61 -11.17 7.23
C PRO A 126 -5.75 -10.40 7.89
N LYS A 127 -6.59 -11.09 8.65
CA LYS A 127 -7.68 -10.48 9.41
C LYS A 127 -7.45 -10.63 10.90
N LYS A 128 -7.84 -9.61 11.65
CA LYS A 128 -7.82 -9.63 13.11
C LYS A 128 -8.65 -10.82 13.60
N GLU A 129 -8.08 -11.63 14.47
CA GLU A 129 -8.85 -12.66 15.17
C GLU A 129 -9.92 -11.98 16.03
N ILE A 130 -11.19 -12.34 15.81
CA ILE A 130 -12.26 -11.98 16.74
C ILE A 130 -12.01 -12.82 17.99
N LYS A 131 -11.46 -12.20 19.03
CA LYS A 131 -11.39 -12.80 20.37
C LYS A 131 -12.77 -12.83 21.02
#